data_AF-A0A0L6U3S3-F1
#
_entry.id   AF-A0A0L6U3S3-F1
#
_cell.length_a   1.000
_cell.length_b   1.000
_cell.length_c   1.000
_cell.angle_alpha   90.00
_cell.angle_beta   90.00
_cell.angle_gamma   90.00
#
_symmetry.space_group_name_H-M   'P 1'
#
loop_
_entity.id
_entity.type
_entity.pdbx_description
1 polymer ?
#
loop_
_entity_poly.entity_id
_entity_poly.type
_entity_poly.pdbx_seq_one_letter_code
_entity_poly.pdbx_strand_id
1 'polypeptide(L)'
;MDTVTKELFDIFGKYHFDSKAALNMEAKEALCLFLKKLKKTKSRKSYQGSSEYMFYLHYLMIMRRGLIEKNYLIVCNELGSLIYRFSPTETRIKLIIIELLEDYLKG
;
A
#
# COMPACT_ATOMS: atom_id res chain seq x y z
N MET A 1 5.00 -15.46 1.29
CA MET A 1 4.28 -14.37 1.97
C MET A 1 3.72 -14.91 3.28
N ASP A 2 3.90 -14.22 4.42
CA ASP A 2 3.32 -14.65 5.71
C ASP A 2 1.83 -14.30 5.82
N THR A 3 1.12 -14.89 6.80
CA THR A 3 -0.34 -14.73 6.98
C THR A 3 -0.78 -13.27 7.07
N VAL A 4 -0.07 -12.44 7.82
CA VAL A 4 -0.43 -11.02 7.99
C VAL A 4 -0.25 -10.27 6.67
N THR A 5 0.87 -10.53 5.99
CA THR A 5 1.12 -9.92 4.67
C THR A 5 0.06 -10.36 3.65
N LYS A 6 -0.38 -11.63 3.69
CA LYS A 6 -1.45 -12.14 2.82
C LYS A 6 -2.79 -11.47 3.09
N GLU A 7 -3.20 -11.38 4.36
CA GLU A 7 -4.45 -10.69 4.75
C GLU A 7 -4.49 -9.23 4.32
N LEU A 8 -3.33 -8.55 4.35
CA LEU A 8 -3.19 -7.19 3.88
C LEU A 8 -3.24 -7.09 2.34
N PHE A 9 -2.60 -8.02 1.65
CA PHE A 9 -2.61 -8.11 0.18
C PHE A 9 -4.02 -8.38 -0.37
N ASP A 10 -4.77 -9.29 0.25
CA ASP A 10 -6.09 -9.73 -0.20
C ASP A 10 -7.13 -8.58 -0.20
N ILE A 11 -6.89 -7.48 0.54
CA ILE A 11 -7.72 -6.26 0.50
C ILE A 11 -7.75 -5.66 -0.91
N PHE A 12 -6.66 -5.80 -1.66
CA PHE A 12 -6.50 -5.20 -2.99
C PHE A 12 -6.77 -6.16 -4.14
N GLY A 13 -7.06 -7.43 -3.86
CA GLY A 13 -7.17 -8.48 -4.88
C GLY A 13 -8.24 -8.26 -5.96
N LYS A 14 -9.16 -7.32 -5.77
CA LYS A 14 -10.21 -6.95 -6.75
C LYS A 14 -9.98 -5.61 -7.45
N TYR A 15 -8.94 -4.84 -7.10
CA TYR A 15 -8.70 -3.50 -7.63
C TYR A 15 -7.49 -3.52 -8.58
N HIS A 16 -7.77 -3.83 -9.83
CA HIS A 16 -6.81 -3.82 -10.93
C HIS A 16 -6.87 -2.48 -11.68
N PHE A 17 -5.80 -2.13 -12.40
CA PHE A 17 -5.73 -0.87 -13.16
C PHE A 17 -6.85 -0.72 -14.22
N ASP A 18 -7.40 -1.82 -14.73
CA ASP A 18 -8.52 -1.86 -15.69
C ASP A 18 -9.91 -1.87 -15.03
N SER A 19 -9.98 -1.71 -13.70
CA SER A 19 -11.24 -1.67 -12.96
C SER A 19 -12.10 -0.47 -13.34
N LYS A 20 -13.42 -0.65 -13.30
CA LYS A 20 -14.39 0.42 -13.61
C LYS A 20 -14.19 1.63 -12.69
N ALA A 21 -14.23 2.84 -13.25
CA ALA A 21 -14.11 4.10 -12.49
C ALA A 21 -15.12 4.22 -11.33
N ALA A 22 -16.29 3.56 -11.43
CA ALA A 22 -17.28 3.48 -10.35
C ALA A 22 -16.72 2.87 -9.05
N LEU A 23 -15.67 2.04 -9.13
CA LEU A 23 -15.04 1.40 -7.98
C LEU A 23 -14.02 2.30 -7.27
N ASN A 24 -13.78 3.53 -7.76
CA ASN A 24 -12.76 4.41 -7.18
C ASN A 24 -13.05 4.77 -5.71
N MET A 25 -14.32 4.95 -5.33
CA MET A 25 -14.69 5.21 -3.93
C MET A 25 -14.53 3.97 -3.06
N GLU A 26 -14.92 2.78 -3.55
CA GLU A 26 -14.66 1.52 -2.85
C GLU A 26 -13.14 1.29 -2.66
N ALA A 27 -12.33 1.68 -3.63
CA ALA A 27 -10.88 1.64 -3.53
C ALA A 27 -10.36 2.57 -2.44
N LYS A 28 -10.91 3.78 -2.28
CA LYS A 28 -10.59 4.67 -1.14
C LYS A 28 -10.88 3.96 0.19
N GLU A 29 -12.05 3.33 0.31
CA GLU A 29 -12.44 2.60 1.53
C GLU A 29 -11.50 1.43 1.82
N ALA A 30 -11.06 0.71 0.78
CA ALA A 30 -10.09 -0.37 0.90
C ALA A 30 -8.72 0.13 1.40
N LEU A 31 -8.24 1.28 0.91
CA LEU A 31 -7.02 1.92 1.41
C LEU A 31 -7.16 2.32 2.89
N CYS A 32 -8.31 2.87 3.30
CA CYS A 32 -8.60 3.18 4.71
C CYS A 32 -8.61 1.92 5.59
N LEU A 33 -9.23 0.84 5.12
CA LEU A 33 -9.26 -0.45 5.81
C LEU A 33 -7.85 -1.03 5.96
N PHE A 34 -7.07 -1.00 4.88
CA PHE A 34 -5.68 -1.41 4.89
C PHE A 34 -4.86 -0.61 5.90
N LEU A 35 -4.94 0.73 5.87
CA LEU A 35 -4.22 1.60 6.80
C LEU A 35 -4.56 1.26 8.26
N LYS A 36 -5.85 1.09 8.56
CA LYS A 36 -6.34 0.70 9.89
C LYS A 36 -5.76 -0.65 10.34
N LYS A 37 -5.70 -1.64 9.46
CA LYS A 37 -5.14 -2.96 9.77
C LYS A 37 -3.62 -2.90 9.91
N LEU A 38 -2.92 -2.22 9.00
CA LEU A 38 -1.47 -2.08 9.01
C LEU A 38 -0.97 -1.45 10.33
N LYS A 39 -1.63 -0.40 10.81
CA LYS A 39 -1.29 0.24 12.09
C LYS A 39 -1.36 -0.71 13.30
N LYS A 40 -2.22 -1.72 13.26
CA LYS A 40 -2.37 -2.73 14.34
C LYS A 40 -1.33 -3.84 14.30
N THR A 41 -0.62 -4.02 13.19
CA THR A 41 0.43 -5.05 13.08
C THR A 41 1.63 -4.67 13.96
N LYS A 42 2.44 -5.66 14.40
CA LYS A 42 3.75 -5.39 15.00
C LYS A 42 4.78 -5.11 13.91
N SER A 43 5.64 -4.11 14.12
CA SER A 43 6.76 -3.86 13.21
C SER A 43 7.81 -4.96 13.36
N ARG A 44 8.36 -5.43 12.25
CA ARG A 44 9.49 -6.37 12.23
C ARG A 44 10.77 -5.59 11.95
N LYS A 45 11.82 -5.86 12.74
CA LYS A 45 13.18 -5.42 12.43
C LYS A 45 13.77 -6.44 11.47
N SER A 46 13.73 -6.17 10.17
CA SER A 46 14.43 -6.96 9.17
C SER A 46 15.27 -6.02 8.32
N TYR A 47 16.57 -5.98 8.61
CA TYR A 47 17.56 -5.28 7.79
C TYR A 47 17.88 -6.17 6.59
N GLN A 48 17.27 -5.90 5.42
CA GLN A 48 17.68 -6.53 4.17
C GLN A 48 18.62 -5.57 3.41
N GLY A 49 19.64 -6.13 2.76
CA GLY A 49 20.77 -5.43 2.16
C GLY A 49 20.41 -4.37 1.11
N SER A 50 21.37 -3.48 0.86
CA SER A 50 21.20 -2.09 0.42
C SER A 50 20.90 -1.82 -1.07
N SER A 51 20.92 -2.82 -1.96
CA SER A 51 20.78 -2.59 -3.42
C SER A 51 19.36 -2.76 -3.94
N GLU A 52 18.60 -3.77 -3.49
CA GLU A 52 17.19 -3.98 -3.88
C GLU A 52 16.23 -3.02 -3.16
N TYR A 53 16.74 -2.33 -2.14
CA TYR A 53 15.99 -1.47 -1.23
C TYR A 53 15.56 -0.12 -1.84
N MET A 54 15.89 0.19 -3.10
CA MET A 54 15.37 1.42 -3.75
C MET A 54 14.20 1.13 -4.69
N PHE A 55 13.97 -0.11 -5.11
CA PHE A 55 12.88 -0.45 -6.03
C PHE A 55 11.50 -0.12 -5.43
N TYR A 56 11.38 -0.11 -4.10
CA TYR A 56 10.13 0.28 -3.45
C TYR A 56 9.73 1.75 -3.76
N LEU A 57 10.71 2.63 -4.03
CA LEU A 57 10.48 4.05 -4.30
C LEU A 57 9.64 4.28 -5.55
N HIS A 58 9.78 3.43 -6.57
CA HIS A 58 8.99 3.51 -7.79
C HIS A 58 7.49 3.40 -7.50
N TYR A 59 7.09 2.42 -6.68
CA TYR A 59 5.71 2.26 -6.24
C TYR A 59 5.22 3.46 -5.43
N LEU A 60 6.05 3.99 -4.52
CA LEU A 60 5.70 5.17 -3.72
C LEU A 60 5.42 6.41 -4.59
N MET A 61 6.23 6.62 -5.64
CA MET A 61 6.04 7.75 -6.56
C MET A 61 4.69 7.65 -7.28
N ILE A 62 4.32 6.47 -7.78
CA ILE A 62 3.04 6.27 -8.47
C ILE A 62 1.88 6.39 -7.48
N MET A 63 1.98 5.79 -6.29
CA MET A 63 0.96 5.93 -5.24
C MET A 63 0.75 7.39 -4.86
N ARG A 64 1.82 8.17 -4.64
CA ARG A 64 1.70 9.59 -4.30
C ARG A 64 0.99 10.37 -5.41
N ARG A 65 1.33 10.12 -6.66
CA ARG A 65 0.64 10.74 -7.81
C ARG A 65 -0.84 10.35 -7.85
N GLY A 66 -1.16 9.07 -7.69
CA GLY A 66 -2.54 8.59 -7.65
C GLY A 66 -3.36 9.21 -6.51
N LEU A 67 -2.76 9.39 -5.34
CA LEU A 67 -3.41 10.08 -4.21
C LEU A 67 -3.67 11.56 -4.50
N ILE A 68 -2.73 12.28 -5.12
CA ILE A 68 -2.92 13.68 -5.57
C ILE A 68 -4.07 13.77 -6.59
N GLU A 69 -4.09 12.84 -7.55
CA GLU A 69 -5.10 12.78 -8.62
C GLU A 69 -6.44 12.16 -8.14
N LYS A 70 -6.54 11.73 -6.88
CA LYS A 70 -7.68 10.97 -6.31
C LYS A 70 -8.05 9.72 -7.13
N ASN A 71 -7.07 9.13 -7.81
CA ASN A 71 -7.18 7.84 -8.46
C ASN A 71 -6.78 6.76 -7.45
N TYR A 72 -7.74 6.28 -6.67
CA TYR A 72 -7.48 5.29 -5.61
C TYR A 72 -7.29 3.88 -6.18
N LEU A 73 -7.80 3.61 -7.39
CA LEU A 73 -7.59 2.33 -8.08
C LEU A 73 -6.11 2.10 -8.40
N ILE A 74 -5.43 3.09 -8.97
CA ILE A 74 -3.98 2.96 -9.23
C ILE A 74 -3.21 2.81 -7.91
N VAL A 75 -3.62 3.51 -6.85
CA VAL A 75 -2.96 3.39 -5.53
C VAL A 75 -3.14 1.97 -4.97
N CYS A 76 -4.33 1.37 -5.04
CA CYS A 76 -4.56 -0.02 -4.63
C CYS A 76 -3.69 -1.00 -5.44
N ASN A 77 -3.61 -0.81 -6.76
CA ASN A 77 -2.81 -1.66 -7.64
C ASN A 77 -1.31 -1.60 -7.30
N GLU A 78 -0.77 -0.40 -7.13
CA GLU A 78 0.64 -0.20 -6.79
C GLU A 78 0.98 -0.66 -5.38
N LEU A 79 0.07 -0.42 -4.42
CA LEU A 79 0.25 -0.89 -3.05
C LEU A 79 0.22 -2.42 -2.98
N GLY A 80 -0.70 -3.06 -3.72
CA GLY A 80 -0.70 -4.51 -3.89
C GLY A 80 0.62 -5.03 -4.47
N SER A 81 1.11 -4.39 -5.53
CA SER A 81 2.40 -4.72 -6.15
C SER A 81 3.58 -4.55 -5.19
N LEU A 82 3.57 -3.50 -4.36
CA LEU A 82 4.58 -3.27 -3.32
C LEU A 82 4.53 -4.36 -2.25
N ILE A 83 3.34 -4.70 -1.74
CA ILE A 83 3.16 -5.74 -0.71
C ILE A 83 3.56 -7.13 -1.22
N TYR A 84 3.35 -7.40 -2.51
CA TYR A 84 3.78 -8.65 -3.14
C TYR A 84 5.31 -8.82 -3.10
N ARG A 85 6.07 -7.72 -3.21
CA ARG A 85 7.53 -7.73 -3.30
C ARG A 85 8.23 -7.43 -1.97
N PHE A 86 7.63 -6.60 -1.13
CA PHE A 86 8.20 -6.12 0.12
C PHE A 86 7.24 -6.39 1.28
N SER A 87 7.76 -6.82 2.43
CA SER A 87 6.89 -7.02 3.60
C SER A 87 6.38 -5.66 4.10
N PRO A 88 5.06 -5.43 4.15
CA PRO A 88 4.49 -4.19 4.66
C PRO A 88 4.68 -4.05 6.18
N THR A 89 5.10 -5.11 6.88
CA THR A 89 5.39 -5.08 8.32
C THR A 89 6.85 -4.75 8.65
N GLU A 90 7.72 -4.70 7.64
CA GLU A 90 9.08 -4.17 7.80
C GLU A 90 8.97 -2.70 8.23
N THR A 91 9.77 -2.31 9.23
CA THR A 91 9.60 -1.04 9.95
C THR A 91 9.64 0.18 9.02
N ARG A 92 10.61 0.25 8.11
CA ARG A 92 10.76 1.39 7.19
C ARG A 92 9.63 1.46 6.17
N ILE A 93 9.32 0.35 5.50
CA ILE A 93 8.21 0.26 4.54
C ILE A 93 6.89 0.62 5.23
N LYS A 94 6.64 0.05 6.41
CA LYS A 94 5.42 0.31 7.18
C LYS A 94 5.24 1.78 7.51
N LEU A 95 6.28 2.44 8.03
CA LEU A 95 6.21 3.85 8.40
C LEU A 95 5.94 4.73 7.19
N ILE A 96 6.64 4.48 6.08
CA ILE A 96 6.47 5.26 4.85
C ILE A 96 5.05 5.10 4.28
N ILE A 97 4.50 3.88 4.25
CA ILE A 97 3.13 3.66 3.78
C ILE A 97 2.12 4.36 4.69
N ILE A 98 2.29 4.28 6.02
CA ILE A 98 1.39 4.91 6.97
C ILE A 98 1.38 6.43 6.78
N GLU A 99 2.56 7.05 6.73
CA GLU A 99 2.71 8.49 6.52
C GLU A 99 2.05 8.93 5.21
N LEU A 100 2.40 8.26 4.09
CA LEU A 100 1.84 8.56 2.78
C LEU A 100 0.31 8.44 2.74
N LEU A 101 -0.28 7.40 3.34
CA LEU A 101 -1.73 7.24 3.33
C LEU A 101 -2.43 8.22 4.29
N GLU A 102 -1.85 8.51 5.45
CA GLU A 102 -2.45 9.45 6.40
C GLU A 102 -2.51 10.87 5.86
N ASP A 103 -1.49 11.32 5.12
CA ASP A 103 -1.45 12.67 4.56
C ASP A 103 -2.57 12.93 3.54
N TYR A 104 -2.98 11.91 2.79
CA TYR A 104 -3.92 12.05 1.68
C TYR A 104 -5.32 11.49 1.97
N LEU A 105 -5.47 10.58 2.93
CA LEU A 105 -6.78 10.01 3.30
C LEU A 105 -7.46 10.71 4.47
N LYS A 106 -6.78 11.62 5.19
CA LYS A 106 -7.38 12.44 6.27
C LYS A 106 -8.27 13.60 5.76
N GLY A 107 -8.70 13.56 4.50
CA GLY A 107 -9.62 14.51 3.87
C GLY A 107 -10.98 13.90 3.52
#